data_AF-A0A7Y5FL29-F1
#
_entry.id   AF-A0A7Y5FL29-F1
#
_cell.length_a   1.000
_cell.length_b   1.000
_cell.length_c   1.000
_cell.angle_alpha   90.00
_cell.angle_beta   90.00
_cell.angle_gamma   90.00
#
_symmetry.space_group_name_H-M   'P 1'
#
loop_
_entity.id
_entity.type
_entity.pdbx_description
1 polymer ?
#
loop_
_entity_poly.entity_id
_entity_poly.type
_entity_poly.pdbx_seq_one_letter_code
_entity_poly.pdbx_strand_id
1 'polypeptide(L)'
;MSTLSGAPVQGQTVPENGGSAAAQAQTPEEKRSELERNLTKLDKDLQRLNQLNKTWKDDFTTIDKLIKDLEKILDAYEKAQPKLSDDWSARDSYARIQEPMLKEAVKGKEGEIDGIVTKWNNAEVECQKELETAKKARDEADQALAEAQENLAAATQAFENTKLHQKRIEDDLKKLADLQKQIEKEEEGGKYAVMYYLLQEYIAIKNNSKVPVETSREKLEQELVAKWQAMDTALRVMRFKEKQQKEAAEKYDNKKKECEQLSAGKRANILADLAKIAF
;
A
#
# COMPACT_ATOMS: atom_id res chain seq x y z
N MET A 1 3.86 49.22 14.73
CA MET A 1 2.43 49.58 14.64
C MET A 1 1.68 48.38 14.07
N SER A 2 0.80 47.80 14.86
CA SER A 2 -0.38 47.02 14.43
C SER A 2 -1.13 46.63 15.69
N THR A 3 -2.16 47.40 16.00
CA THR A 3 -3.12 47.16 17.08
C THR A 3 -4.16 46.17 16.58
N LEU A 4 -4.30 45.02 17.25
CA LEU A 4 -5.49 44.19 17.10
C LEU A 4 -6.37 44.38 18.32
N SER A 5 -7.38 45.22 18.08
CA SER A 5 -8.51 45.56 18.91
C SER A 5 -9.38 44.33 19.17
N GLY A 6 -9.77 44.14 20.42
CA GLY A 6 -10.94 43.35 20.75
C GLY A 6 -12.22 44.03 20.30
N ALA A 7 -13.23 43.22 20.00
CA ALA A 7 -14.63 43.57 20.18
C ALA A 7 -15.46 42.29 20.38
N PRO A 8 -16.42 42.30 21.32
CA PRO A 8 -17.27 41.17 21.67
C PRO A 8 -18.51 41.13 20.77
N VAL A 9 -19.10 39.95 20.58
CA VAL A 9 -20.44 39.82 20.01
C VAL A 9 -21.36 39.19 21.06
N GLN A 10 -21.99 40.08 21.83
CA GLN A 10 -23.31 39.82 22.41
C GLN A 10 -24.35 39.99 21.31
N GLY A 11 -25.40 39.17 21.36
CA GLY A 11 -26.65 39.45 20.65
C GLY A 11 -27.22 38.24 19.95
N GLN A 12 -27.75 37.28 20.72
CA GLN A 12 -28.88 36.52 20.22
C GLN A 12 -30.00 36.52 21.25
N THR A 13 -31.07 37.15 20.79
CA THR A 13 -32.34 37.43 21.42
C THR A 13 -33.07 36.15 21.81
N VAL A 14 -33.65 36.18 23.01
CA VAL A 14 -34.69 35.28 23.48
C VAL A 14 -35.89 35.35 22.52
N PRO A 15 -36.42 34.23 21.99
CA PRO A 15 -37.80 34.17 21.57
C PRO A 15 -38.66 33.83 22.77
N GLU A 16 -39.68 34.66 22.97
CA GLU A 16 -40.73 34.55 23.96
C GLU A 16 -41.38 33.17 23.98
N ASN A 17 -41.64 32.75 25.21
CA ASN A 17 -42.49 31.64 25.57
C ASN A 17 -43.92 31.91 25.08
N GLY A 18 -44.38 31.15 24.09
CA GLY A 18 -45.71 31.27 23.52
C GLY A 18 -46.22 29.93 23.00
N GLY A 19 -46.80 29.14 23.90
CA GLY A 19 -47.93 28.27 23.57
C GLY A 19 -47.65 26.89 22.94
N SER A 20 -47.99 25.86 23.73
CA SER A 20 -48.53 24.57 23.30
C SER A 20 -47.59 23.57 22.62
N ALA A 21 -47.04 22.68 23.44
CA ALA A 21 -46.92 21.28 23.04
C ALA A 21 -47.17 20.41 24.28
N ALA A 22 -48.12 19.49 24.18
CA ALA A 22 -48.28 18.42 25.13
C ALA A 22 -46.92 17.75 25.34
N ALA A 23 -46.39 17.79 26.57
CA ALA A 23 -45.33 16.89 26.98
C ALA A 23 -45.95 15.48 26.96
N GLN A 24 -45.86 14.81 25.82
CA GLN A 24 -46.00 13.36 25.76
C GLN A 24 -44.98 12.82 26.76
N ALA A 25 -45.47 12.27 27.87
CA ALA A 25 -44.62 11.57 28.81
C ALA A 25 -43.97 10.43 28.04
N GLN A 26 -42.70 10.60 27.64
CA GLN A 26 -41.91 9.53 27.05
C GLN A 26 -42.04 8.32 27.96
N THR A 27 -42.43 7.20 27.39
CA THR A 27 -42.44 5.93 28.11
C THR A 27 -41.01 5.65 28.61
N PRO A 28 -40.84 4.96 29.75
CA PRO A 28 -39.52 4.55 30.21
C PRO A 28 -38.69 3.83 29.14
N GLU A 29 -39.32 3.08 28.23
CA GLU A 29 -38.64 2.47 27.08
C GLU A 29 -38.12 3.50 26.05
N GLU A 30 -38.88 4.54 25.73
CA GLU A 30 -38.43 5.59 24.80
C GLU A 30 -37.25 6.39 25.38
N LYS A 31 -37.30 6.73 26.67
CA LYS A 31 -36.21 7.41 27.37
C LYS A 31 -34.96 6.55 27.47
N ARG A 32 -35.11 5.25 27.68
CA ARG A 32 -33.99 4.28 27.65
C ARG A 32 -33.38 4.18 26.26
N SER A 33 -34.20 4.08 25.22
CA SER A 33 -33.75 4.02 23.82
C SER A 33 -32.99 5.30 23.41
N GLU A 34 -33.46 6.46 23.86
CA GLU A 34 -32.77 7.74 23.66
C GLU A 34 -31.41 7.79 24.39
N LEU A 35 -31.37 7.36 25.65
CA LEU A 35 -30.11 7.28 26.42
C LEU A 35 -29.11 6.27 25.82
N GLU A 36 -29.57 5.11 25.33
CA GLU A 36 -28.73 4.13 24.64
C GLU A 36 -28.15 4.71 23.34
N ARG A 37 -28.93 5.48 22.57
CA ARG A 37 -28.43 6.20 21.38
C ARG A 37 -27.41 7.27 21.75
N ASN A 38 -27.66 8.05 22.80
CA ASN A 38 -26.75 9.11 23.26
C ASN A 38 -25.44 8.52 23.80
N LEU A 39 -25.50 7.42 24.54
CA LEU A 39 -24.32 6.71 25.05
C LEU A 39 -23.49 6.11 23.90
N THR A 40 -24.15 5.51 22.91
CA THR A 40 -23.48 5.00 21.70
C THR A 40 -22.78 6.13 20.92
N LYS A 41 -23.40 7.32 20.85
CA LYS A 41 -22.81 8.48 20.19
C LYS A 41 -21.59 9.01 20.97
N LEU A 42 -21.71 9.16 22.28
CA LEU A 42 -20.62 9.58 23.16
C LEU A 42 -19.44 8.61 23.11
N ASP A 43 -19.69 7.31 23.08
CA ASP A 43 -18.63 6.30 22.97
C ASP A 43 -17.88 6.40 21.63
N LYS A 44 -18.60 6.63 20.52
CA LYS A 44 -17.98 6.91 19.21
C LYS A 44 -17.15 8.19 19.21
N ASP A 45 -17.64 9.26 19.82
CA ASP A 45 -16.90 10.52 19.92
C ASP A 45 -15.63 10.37 20.78
N LEU A 46 -15.70 9.60 21.87
CA LEU A 46 -14.57 9.31 22.74
C LEU A 46 -13.52 8.43 22.04
N GLN A 47 -13.95 7.43 21.28
CA GLN A 47 -13.06 6.64 20.42
C GLN A 47 -12.35 7.51 19.37
N ARG A 48 -13.09 8.43 18.74
CA ARG A 48 -12.53 9.38 17.76
C ARG A 48 -11.49 10.31 18.40
N LEU A 49 -11.78 10.86 19.59
CA LEU A 49 -10.84 11.73 20.32
C LEU A 49 -9.59 10.96 20.76
N ASN A 50 -9.73 9.71 21.20
CA ASN A 50 -8.58 8.86 21.53
C ASN A 50 -7.70 8.58 20.31
N GLN A 51 -8.32 8.32 19.15
CA GLN A 51 -7.58 8.13 17.90
C GLN A 51 -6.82 9.41 17.49
N LEU A 52 -7.48 10.57 17.56
CA LEU A 52 -6.85 11.88 17.28
C LEU A 52 -5.69 12.17 18.24
N ASN A 53 -5.87 11.90 19.53
CA ASN A 53 -4.81 12.09 20.53
C ASN A 53 -3.60 11.19 20.26
N LYS A 54 -3.83 9.94 19.82
CA LYS A 54 -2.75 9.04 19.39
C LYS A 54 -2.01 9.61 18.17
N THR A 55 -2.75 10.02 17.14
CA THR A 55 -2.17 10.64 15.94
C THR A 55 -1.34 11.87 16.29
N TRP A 56 -1.84 12.77 17.13
CA TRP A 56 -1.10 13.97 17.53
C TRP A 56 0.17 13.66 18.33
N LYS A 57 0.18 12.61 19.16
CA LYS A 57 1.40 12.17 19.86
C LYS A 57 2.44 11.61 18.89
N ASP A 58 2.00 10.84 17.90
CA ASP A 58 2.87 10.28 16.87
C ASP A 58 3.45 11.42 15.98
N ASP A 59 2.60 12.39 15.61
CA ASP A 59 3.00 13.59 14.87
C ASP A 59 4.00 14.43 15.67
N PHE A 60 3.75 14.64 16.97
CA PHE A 60 4.65 15.40 17.85
C PHE A 60 6.02 14.73 17.97
N THR A 61 6.04 13.41 18.17
CA THR A 61 7.30 12.63 18.23
C THR A 61 8.07 12.71 16.92
N THR A 62 7.35 12.68 15.79
CA THR A 62 7.94 12.82 14.45
C THR A 62 8.57 14.21 14.26
N ILE A 63 7.86 15.27 14.66
CA ILE A 63 8.35 16.65 14.58
C ILE A 63 9.56 16.86 15.49
N ASP A 64 9.54 16.36 16.74
CA ASP A 64 10.68 16.45 17.66
C ASP A 64 11.93 15.78 17.09
N LYS A 65 11.77 14.64 16.43
CA LYS A 65 12.88 13.96 15.75
C LYS A 65 13.40 14.80 14.59
N LEU A 66 12.52 15.35 13.76
CA LEU A 66 12.89 16.22 12.65
C LEU A 66 13.64 17.47 13.13
N ILE A 67 13.22 18.10 14.23
CA ILE A 67 13.92 19.25 14.81
C ILE A 67 15.35 18.86 15.21
N LYS A 68 15.54 17.75 15.92
CA LYS A 68 16.88 17.28 16.32
C LYS A 68 17.76 16.92 15.12
N ASP A 69 17.19 16.33 14.09
CA ASP A 69 17.93 15.99 12.87
C ASP A 69 18.31 17.26 12.09
N LEU A 70 17.43 18.28 12.04
CA LEU A 70 17.74 19.60 11.48
C LEU A 70 18.87 20.29 12.25
N GLU A 71 18.82 20.32 13.58
CA GLU A 71 19.88 20.90 14.41
C GLU A 71 21.24 20.25 14.13
N LYS A 72 21.30 18.92 14.04
CA LYS A 72 22.55 18.21 13.69
C LYS A 72 23.08 18.59 12.31
N ILE A 73 22.20 18.74 11.32
CA ILE A 73 22.57 19.13 9.95
C ILE A 73 23.12 20.56 9.96
N LEU A 74 22.45 21.49 10.65
CA LEU A 74 22.88 22.88 10.77
C LEU A 74 24.23 22.98 11.46
N ASP A 75 24.42 22.31 12.59
CA ASP A 75 25.70 22.27 13.31
C ASP A 75 26.84 21.70 12.46
N ALA A 76 26.56 20.62 11.71
CA ALA A 76 27.53 20.02 10.81
C ALA A 76 27.89 20.97 9.65
N TYR A 77 26.89 21.65 9.09
CA TYR A 77 27.09 22.63 8.03
C TYR A 77 27.89 23.83 8.52
N GLU A 78 27.55 24.42 9.66
CA GLU A 78 28.26 25.59 10.23
C GLU A 78 29.74 25.28 10.49
N LYS A 79 30.06 24.08 10.97
CA LYS A 79 31.45 23.61 11.14
C LYS A 79 32.17 23.37 9.81
N ALA A 80 31.45 22.88 8.79
CA ALA A 80 32.03 22.58 7.48
C ALA A 80 32.16 23.82 6.58
N GLN A 81 31.31 24.83 6.77
CA GLN A 81 31.16 25.98 5.88
C GLN A 81 32.48 26.73 5.61
N PRO A 82 33.34 27.04 6.61
CA PRO A 82 34.58 27.77 6.34
C PRO A 82 35.50 26.98 5.42
N LYS A 83 35.70 25.68 5.70
CA LYS A 83 36.52 24.81 4.86
C LYS A 83 35.92 24.64 3.47
N LEU A 84 34.61 24.48 3.34
CA LEU A 84 33.93 24.38 2.05
C LEU A 84 34.10 25.66 1.23
N SER A 85 34.01 26.82 1.87
CA SER A 85 34.24 28.13 1.25
C SER A 85 35.68 28.28 0.75
N ASP A 86 36.66 27.92 1.59
CA ASP A 86 38.08 27.98 1.24
C ASP A 86 38.41 27.01 0.10
N ASP A 87 37.94 25.76 0.20
CA ASP A 87 38.10 24.74 -0.85
C ASP A 87 37.46 25.22 -2.15
N TRP A 88 36.24 25.78 -2.10
CA TRP A 88 35.57 26.34 -3.29
C TRP A 88 36.38 27.47 -3.91
N SER A 89 36.81 28.45 -3.12
CA SER A 89 37.60 29.58 -3.59
C SER A 89 38.92 29.15 -4.23
N ALA A 90 39.60 28.15 -3.64
CA ALA A 90 40.82 27.59 -4.21
C ALA A 90 40.58 26.91 -5.56
N ARG A 91 39.48 26.14 -5.71
CA ARG A 91 39.14 25.46 -6.97
C ARG A 91 38.67 26.45 -8.04
N ASP A 92 37.88 27.46 -7.68
CA ASP A 92 37.45 28.54 -8.59
C ASP A 92 38.64 29.35 -9.09
N SER A 93 39.56 29.72 -8.19
CA SER A 93 40.79 30.44 -8.56
C SER A 93 41.66 29.63 -9.51
N TYR A 94 41.82 28.32 -9.26
CA TYR A 94 42.54 27.43 -10.18
C TYR A 94 41.90 27.41 -11.57
N ALA A 95 40.57 27.27 -11.64
CA ALA A 95 39.83 27.27 -12.91
C ALA A 95 40.01 28.59 -13.66
N ARG A 96 39.85 29.75 -12.99
CA ARG A 96 40.02 31.08 -13.61
C ARG A 96 41.41 31.31 -14.20
N ILE A 97 42.45 30.75 -13.56
CA ILE A 97 43.83 30.86 -14.06
C ILE A 97 44.05 29.94 -15.26
N GLN A 98 43.56 28.70 -15.21
CA GLN A 98 43.81 27.71 -16.26
C GLN A 98 42.94 27.90 -17.50
N GLU A 99 41.69 28.33 -17.33
CA GLU A 99 40.70 28.43 -18.40
C GLU A 99 41.16 29.25 -19.62
N PRO A 100 41.67 30.49 -19.50
CA PRO A 100 42.09 31.26 -20.68
C PRO A 100 43.31 30.64 -21.38
N MET A 101 44.25 30.05 -20.63
CA MET A 101 45.41 29.37 -21.20
C MET A 101 44.99 28.13 -21.99
N LEU A 102 44.11 27.32 -21.41
CA LEU A 102 43.59 26.11 -22.05
C LEU A 102 42.74 26.45 -23.27
N LYS A 103 41.86 27.47 -23.19
CA LYS A 103 41.02 27.93 -24.32
C LYS A 103 41.86 28.36 -25.52
N GLU A 104 42.94 29.13 -25.30
CA GLU A 104 43.82 29.49 -26.40
C GLU A 104 44.60 28.27 -26.94
N ALA A 105 45.01 27.34 -26.07
CA ALA A 105 45.72 26.13 -26.48
C ALA A 105 44.86 25.15 -27.32
N VAL A 106 43.54 25.11 -27.10
CA VAL A 106 42.62 24.23 -27.84
C VAL A 106 41.87 24.95 -28.96
N LYS A 107 42.27 26.17 -29.30
CA LYS A 107 41.56 27.03 -30.25
C LYS A 107 41.46 26.39 -31.64
N GLY A 108 40.25 26.34 -32.18
CA GLY A 108 39.94 25.64 -33.42
C GLY A 108 39.70 24.14 -33.26
N LYS A 109 39.83 23.59 -32.05
CA LYS A 109 39.57 22.18 -31.70
C LYS A 109 38.43 21.99 -30.70
N GLU A 110 37.81 23.08 -30.23
CA GLU A 110 36.76 23.06 -29.20
C GLU A 110 35.58 22.17 -29.61
N GLY A 111 35.11 22.29 -30.86
CA GLY A 111 34.00 21.48 -31.37
C GLY A 111 34.31 19.97 -31.42
N GLU A 112 35.56 19.59 -31.65
CA GLU A 112 36.00 18.19 -31.64
C GLU A 112 36.00 17.62 -30.21
N ILE A 113 36.48 18.42 -29.25
CA ILE A 113 36.46 18.11 -27.82
C ILE A 113 35.03 17.99 -27.28
N ASP A 114 34.20 19.00 -27.55
CA ASP A 114 32.80 19.04 -27.13
C ASP A 114 31.98 17.90 -27.75
N GLY A 115 32.29 17.53 -29.00
CA GLY A 115 31.71 16.37 -29.66
C GLY A 115 32.00 15.05 -28.93
N ILE A 116 33.24 14.84 -28.47
CA ILE A 116 33.61 13.66 -27.69
C ILE A 116 32.87 13.64 -26.35
N VAL A 117 32.85 14.76 -25.62
CA VAL A 117 32.16 14.85 -24.33
C VAL A 117 30.66 14.60 -24.51
N THR A 118 30.05 15.22 -25.52
CA THR A 118 28.63 15.07 -25.85
C THR A 118 28.28 13.63 -26.23
N LYS A 119 29.11 12.94 -27.02
CA LYS A 119 28.92 11.52 -27.37
C LYS A 119 28.79 10.65 -26.12
N TRP A 120 29.70 10.80 -25.16
CA TRP A 120 29.69 10.01 -23.93
C TRP A 120 28.57 10.42 -22.96
N ASN A 121 28.22 11.71 -22.90
CA ASN A 121 27.03 12.18 -22.16
C ASN A 121 25.74 11.57 -22.73
N ASN A 122 25.58 11.58 -24.06
CA ASN A 122 24.41 11.03 -24.72
C ASN A 122 24.32 9.51 -24.52
N ALA A 123 25.44 8.80 -24.54
CA ALA A 123 25.47 7.37 -24.24
C ALA A 123 24.99 7.07 -22.82
N GLU A 124 25.38 7.88 -21.83
CA GLU A 124 24.93 7.74 -20.44
C GLU A 124 23.43 8.03 -20.29
N VAL A 125 22.94 9.09 -20.94
CA VAL A 125 21.51 9.44 -20.97
C VAL A 125 20.67 8.33 -21.59
N GLU A 126 21.08 7.79 -22.74
CA GLU A 126 20.35 6.70 -23.38
C GLU A 126 20.39 5.43 -22.52
N CYS A 127 21.53 5.11 -21.90
CA CYS A 127 21.63 3.98 -20.97
C CYS A 127 20.65 4.12 -19.81
N GLN A 128 20.56 5.30 -19.19
CA GLN A 128 19.62 5.55 -18.10
C GLN A 128 18.16 5.40 -18.53
N LYS A 129 17.82 5.89 -19.72
CA LYS A 129 16.47 5.73 -20.30
C LYS A 129 16.12 4.27 -20.55
N GLU A 130 17.06 3.48 -21.08
CA GLU A 130 16.89 2.03 -21.24
C GLU A 130 16.77 1.32 -19.90
N LEU A 131 17.52 1.74 -18.88
CA LEU A 131 17.45 1.20 -17.52
C LEU A 131 16.08 1.45 -16.89
N GLU A 132 15.53 2.65 -17.00
CA GLU A 132 14.18 2.96 -16.50
C GLU A 132 13.10 2.17 -17.26
N THR A 133 13.29 1.97 -18.57
CA THR A 133 12.39 1.12 -19.36
C THR A 133 12.44 -0.34 -18.88
N ALA A 134 13.64 -0.88 -18.63
CA ALA A 134 13.83 -2.23 -18.11
C ALA A 134 13.27 -2.40 -16.70
N LYS A 135 13.42 -1.38 -15.84
CA LYS A 135 12.86 -1.34 -14.50
C LYS A 135 11.34 -1.37 -14.54
N LYS A 136 10.71 -0.55 -15.38
CA LYS A 136 9.25 -0.55 -15.55
C LYS A 136 8.74 -1.92 -16.00
N ALA A 137 9.42 -2.55 -16.97
CA ALA A 137 9.05 -3.89 -17.45
C ALA A 137 9.18 -4.95 -16.35
N ARG A 138 10.21 -4.86 -15.49
CA ARG A 138 10.36 -5.73 -14.32
C ARG A 138 9.21 -5.53 -13.33
N ASP A 139 8.92 -4.29 -12.98
CA ASP A 139 7.86 -3.97 -12.00
C ASP A 139 6.47 -4.40 -12.51
N GLU A 140 6.18 -4.24 -13.81
CA GLU A 140 4.97 -4.75 -14.47
C GLU A 140 4.91 -6.29 -14.44
N ALA A 141 6.04 -6.98 -14.64
CA ALA A 141 6.10 -8.44 -14.58
C ALA A 141 5.94 -8.98 -13.15
N ASP A 142 6.48 -8.29 -12.15
CA ASP A 142 6.30 -8.60 -10.73
C ASP A 142 4.82 -8.48 -10.33
N GLN A 143 4.15 -7.40 -10.72
CA GLN A 143 2.72 -7.22 -10.48
C GLN A 143 1.89 -8.33 -11.16
N ALA A 144 2.17 -8.62 -12.43
CA ALA A 144 1.44 -9.66 -13.17
C ALA A 144 1.63 -11.06 -12.57
N LEU A 145 2.81 -11.35 -11.98
CA LEU A 145 3.04 -12.60 -11.26
C LEU A 145 2.23 -12.65 -9.96
N ALA A 146 2.20 -11.56 -9.19
CA ALA A 146 1.42 -11.49 -7.95
C ALA A 146 -0.08 -11.71 -8.21
N GLU A 147 -0.64 -11.06 -9.24
CA GLU A 147 -2.04 -11.27 -9.66
C GLU A 147 -2.28 -12.73 -10.11
N ALA A 148 -1.34 -13.34 -10.82
CA ALA A 148 -1.46 -14.74 -11.23
C ALA A 148 -1.40 -15.72 -10.04
N GLN A 149 -0.61 -15.41 -9.00
CA GLN A 149 -0.55 -16.20 -7.76
C GLN A 149 -1.86 -16.09 -6.97
N GLU A 150 -2.45 -14.90 -6.86
CA GLU A 150 -3.76 -14.71 -6.22
C GLU A 150 -4.85 -15.50 -6.95
N ASN A 151 -4.89 -15.42 -8.28
CA ASN A 151 -5.83 -16.18 -9.10
C ASN A 151 -5.67 -17.69 -8.93
N LEU A 152 -4.44 -18.20 -8.87
CA LEU A 152 -4.18 -19.62 -8.59
C LEU A 152 -4.66 -20.01 -7.19
N ALA A 153 -4.42 -19.17 -6.17
CA ALA A 153 -4.89 -19.43 -4.81
C ALA A 153 -6.42 -19.50 -4.75
N ALA A 154 -7.11 -18.53 -5.38
CA ALA A 154 -8.57 -18.52 -5.47
C ALA A 154 -9.13 -19.75 -6.21
N ALA A 155 -8.52 -20.13 -7.34
CA ALA A 155 -8.94 -21.31 -8.10
C ALA A 155 -8.72 -22.61 -7.33
N THR A 156 -7.60 -22.72 -6.62
CA THR A 156 -7.28 -23.85 -5.74
C THR A 156 -8.29 -23.96 -4.60
N GLN A 157 -8.60 -22.83 -3.95
CA GLN A 157 -9.59 -22.79 -2.87
C GLN A 157 -10.98 -23.17 -3.37
N ALA A 158 -11.37 -22.70 -4.57
CA ALA A 158 -12.64 -23.07 -5.19
C ALA A 158 -12.73 -24.58 -5.45
N PHE A 159 -11.66 -25.19 -5.99
CA PHE A 159 -11.59 -26.63 -6.20
C PHE A 159 -11.68 -27.43 -4.90
N GLU A 160 -10.91 -27.06 -3.87
CA GLU A 160 -10.96 -27.74 -2.56
C GLU A 160 -12.33 -27.56 -1.87
N ASN A 161 -12.95 -26.39 -2.01
CA ASN A 161 -14.31 -26.16 -1.50
C ASN A 161 -15.35 -27.08 -2.18
N THR A 162 -15.28 -27.25 -3.50
CA THR A 162 -16.16 -28.17 -4.25
C THR A 162 -15.89 -29.63 -3.88
N LYS A 163 -14.63 -30.02 -3.73
CA LYS A 163 -14.22 -31.37 -3.30
C LYS A 163 -14.72 -31.74 -1.91
N LEU A 164 -14.73 -30.77 -0.98
CA LEU A 164 -15.21 -30.95 0.38
C LEU A 164 -16.71 -30.74 0.53
N HIS A 165 -17.42 -30.43 -0.56
CA HIS A 165 -18.84 -30.07 -0.52
C HIS A 165 -19.69 -31.18 0.11
N GLN A 166 -19.56 -32.43 -0.37
CA GLN A 166 -20.30 -33.58 0.19
C GLN A 166 -20.02 -33.77 1.69
N LYS A 167 -18.75 -33.77 2.10
CA LYS A 167 -18.37 -33.98 3.49
C LYS A 167 -18.92 -32.88 4.41
N ARG A 168 -18.91 -31.62 3.96
CA ARG A 168 -19.50 -30.50 4.73
C ARG A 168 -20.99 -30.68 4.94
N ILE A 169 -21.71 -31.17 3.92
CA ILE A 169 -23.13 -31.49 4.03
C ILE A 169 -23.37 -32.62 5.03
N GLU A 170 -22.58 -33.70 4.95
CA GLU A 170 -22.67 -34.81 5.90
C GLU A 170 -22.41 -34.36 7.35
N ASP A 171 -21.39 -33.53 7.56
CA ASP A 171 -21.04 -32.97 8.87
C ASP A 171 -22.14 -32.03 9.41
N ASP A 172 -22.71 -31.18 8.55
CA ASP A 172 -23.79 -30.27 8.93
C ASP A 172 -25.09 -31.00 9.25
N LEU A 173 -25.47 -32.01 8.46
CA LEU A 173 -26.63 -32.86 8.73
C LEU A 173 -26.47 -33.61 10.06
N LYS A 174 -25.27 -34.12 10.35
CA LYS A 174 -24.97 -34.76 11.62
C LYS A 174 -25.13 -33.79 12.79
N LYS A 175 -24.59 -32.57 12.69
CA LYS A 175 -24.75 -31.52 13.72
C LYS A 175 -26.21 -31.14 13.93
N LEU A 176 -26.99 -30.99 12.86
CA LEU A 176 -28.41 -30.68 12.95
C LEU A 176 -29.17 -31.80 13.67
N ALA A 177 -28.87 -33.07 13.37
CA ALA A 177 -29.47 -34.21 14.07
C ALA A 177 -29.07 -34.27 15.56
N ASP A 178 -27.83 -33.93 15.88
CA ASP A 178 -27.36 -33.90 17.27
C ASP A 178 -27.98 -32.72 18.06
N LEU A 179 -28.12 -31.54 17.45
CA LEU A 179 -28.81 -30.39 18.04
C LEU A 179 -30.30 -30.67 18.25
N GLN A 180 -30.96 -31.32 17.28
CA GLN A 180 -32.35 -31.72 17.40
C GLN A 180 -32.55 -32.63 18.64
N LYS A 181 -31.73 -33.67 18.79
CA LYS A 181 -31.80 -34.57 19.95
C LYS A 181 -31.57 -33.84 21.28
N GLN A 182 -30.69 -32.85 21.30
CA GLN A 182 -30.46 -32.05 22.51
C GLN A 182 -31.66 -31.16 22.85
N ILE A 183 -32.28 -30.54 21.85
CA ILE A 183 -33.50 -29.74 22.04
C ILE A 183 -34.64 -30.62 22.59
N GLU A 184 -34.88 -31.79 21.98
CA GLU A 184 -35.91 -32.75 22.41
C GLU A 184 -35.66 -33.24 23.85
N LYS A 185 -34.41 -33.49 24.24
CA LYS A 185 -34.06 -33.88 25.61
C LYS A 185 -34.30 -32.76 26.63
N GLU A 186 -33.99 -31.52 26.28
CA GLU A 186 -34.20 -30.37 27.18
C GLU A 186 -35.68 -29.98 27.29
N GLU A 187 -36.51 -30.37 26.32
CA GLU A 187 -37.97 -30.25 26.36
C GLU A 187 -38.59 -31.08 27.49
N GLU A 188 -38.13 -32.33 27.68
CA GLU A 188 -38.57 -33.20 28.80
C GLU A 188 -38.29 -32.58 30.18
N GLY A 189 -37.25 -31.74 30.27
CA GLY A 189 -36.84 -31.03 31.48
C GLY A 189 -37.40 -29.61 31.61
N GLY A 190 -38.20 -29.12 30.65
CA GLY A 190 -38.77 -27.77 30.65
C GLY A 190 -37.75 -26.63 30.56
N LYS A 191 -36.54 -26.88 30.04
CA LYS A 191 -35.44 -25.88 30.03
C LYS A 191 -35.49 -24.97 28.81
N TYR A 192 -36.56 -24.19 28.67
CA TYR A 192 -36.84 -23.38 27.48
C TYR A 192 -35.74 -22.38 27.09
N ALA A 193 -35.00 -21.81 28.06
CA ALA A 193 -33.88 -20.91 27.75
C ALA A 193 -32.73 -21.62 27.02
N VAL A 194 -32.44 -22.88 27.40
CA VAL A 194 -31.43 -23.71 26.74
C VAL A 194 -31.90 -24.12 25.35
N MET A 195 -33.17 -24.50 25.22
CA MET A 195 -33.77 -24.82 23.91
C MET A 195 -33.70 -23.63 22.95
N TYR A 196 -33.97 -22.41 23.43
CA TYR A 196 -33.89 -21.21 22.60
C TYR A 196 -32.47 -20.99 22.06
N TYR A 197 -31.44 -21.15 22.90
CA TYR A 197 -30.04 -21.05 22.46
C TYR A 197 -29.68 -22.10 21.41
N LEU A 198 -29.98 -23.38 21.68
CA LEU A 198 -29.69 -24.49 20.76
C LEU A 198 -30.44 -24.33 19.42
N LEU A 199 -31.67 -23.79 19.46
CA LEU A 199 -32.44 -23.50 18.28
C LEU A 199 -31.81 -22.39 17.43
N GLN A 200 -31.20 -21.37 18.04
CA GLN A 200 -30.46 -20.34 17.29
C GLN A 200 -29.24 -20.94 16.56
N GLU A 201 -28.49 -21.84 17.20
CA GLU A 201 -27.39 -22.56 16.55
C GLU A 201 -27.89 -23.46 15.41
N TYR A 202 -28.99 -24.19 15.64
CA TYR A 202 -29.64 -25.01 14.62
C TYR A 202 -30.05 -24.18 13.40
N ILE A 203 -30.71 -23.03 13.63
CA ILE A 203 -31.13 -22.11 12.56
C ILE A 203 -29.92 -21.55 11.83
N ALA A 204 -28.85 -21.19 12.54
CA ALA A 204 -27.63 -20.67 11.94
C ALA A 204 -26.97 -21.70 11.01
N ILE A 205 -26.84 -22.97 11.44
CA ILE A 205 -26.31 -24.06 10.60
C ILE A 205 -27.24 -24.28 9.42
N LYS A 206 -28.55 -24.51 9.65
CA LYS A 206 -29.54 -24.74 8.59
C LYS A 206 -29.54 -23.65 7.51
N ASN A 207 -29.47 -22.38 7.91
CA ASN A 207 -29.49 -21.26 6.97
C ASN A 207 -28.18 -21.11 6.18
N ASN A 208 -27.06 -21.56 6.73
CA ASN A 208 -25.75 -21.53 6.07
C ASN A 208 -25.52 -22.76 5.20
N SER A 209 -26.05 -23.92 5.59
CA SER A 209 -26.01 -25.17 4.83
C SER A 209 -27.05 -25.18 3.70
N LYS A 210 -27.20 -24.09 2.94
CA LYS A 210 -28.10 -24.02 1.76
C LYS A 210 -27.72 -25.10 0.75
N VAL A 211 -28.27 -26.30 0.93
CA VAL A 211 -28.06 -27.46 0.08
C VAL A 211 -29.33 -27.62 -0.74
N PRO A 212 -29.29 -27.42 -2.07
CA PRO A 212 -30.20 -28.16 -2.92
C PRO A 212 -29.82 -29.63 -2.79
N VAL A 213 -30.72 -30.46 -2.29
CA VAL A 213 -30.57 -31.93 -2.19
C VAL A 213 -30.45 -32.58 -3.60
N GLU A 214 -30.45 -31.77 -4.66
CA GLU A 214 -30.55 -32.15 -6.07
C GLU A 214 -29.24 -32.00 -6.86
N THR A 215 -28.08 -32.00 -6.20
CA THR A 215 -26.79 -32.13 -6.90
C THR A 215 -26.62 -33.60 -7.28
N SER A 216 -27.00 -33.98 -8.50
CA SER A 216 -26.71 -35.31 -9.03
C SER A 216 -25.19 -35.55 -9.06
N ARG A 217 -24.78 -36.82 -8.99
CA ARG A 217 -23.36 -37.21 -9.18
C ARG A 217 -22.76 -36.55 -10.42
N GLU A 218 -23.53 -36.52 -11.52
CA GLU A 218 -23.13 -35.92 -12.79
C GLU A 218 -22.88 -34.41 -12.68
N LYS A 219 -23.74 -33.65 -11.97
CA LYS A 219 -23.53 -32.22 -11.73
C LYS A 219 -22.29 -31.97 -10.87
N LEU A 220 -22.08 -32.73 -9.81
CA LEU A 220 -20.89 -32.60 -8.95
C LEU A 220 -19.60 -32.92 -9.73
N GLU A 221 -19.63 -33.96 -10.56
CA GLU A 221 -18.51 -34.34 -11.43
C GLU A 221 -18.18 -33.23 -12.44
N GLN A 222 -19.20 -32.65 -13.09
CA GLN A 222 -19.02 -31.51 -13.99
C GLN A 222 -18.43 -30.29 -13.27
N GLU A 223 -18.92 -29.96 -12.07
CA GLU A 223 -18.38 -28.86 -11.28
C GLU A 223 -16.93 -29.10 -10.86
N LEU A 224 -16.59 -30.30 -10.39
CA LEU A 224 -15.22 -30.67 -10.02
C LEU A 224 -14.27 -30.57 -11.21
N VAL A 225 -14.67 -31.09 -12.36
CA VAL A 225 -13.87 -31.00 -13.59
C VAL A 225 -13.68 -29.54 -14.00
N ALA A 226 -14.75 -28.73 -13.98
CA ALA A 226 -14.67 -27.32 -14.33
C ALA A 226 -13.74 -26.53 -13.38
N LYS A 227 -13.84 -26.75 -12.06
CA LYS A 227 -12.95 -26.10 -11.07
C LYS A 227 -11.50 -26.58 -11.19
N TRP A 228 -11.28 -27.87 -11.48
CA TRP A 228 -9.95 -28.40 -11.75
C TRP A 228 -9.32 -27.78 -13.00
N GLN A 229 -10.07 -27.69 -14.11
CA GLN A 229 -9.60 -27.05 -15.34
C GLN A 229 -9.27 -25.57 -15.13
N ALA A 230 -10.05 -24.85 -14.34
CA ALA A 230 -9.76 -23.47 -13.96
C ALA A 230 -8.45 -23.36 -13.15
N MET A 231 -8.25 -24.26 -12.17
CA MET A 231 -7.01 -24.33 -11.38
C MET A 231 -5.78 -24.67 -12.24
N ASP A 232 -5.88 -25.66 -13.14
CA ASP A 232 -4.80 -26.03 -14.06
C ASP A 232 -4.44 -24.89 -15.02
N THR A 233 -5.46 -24.20 -15.54
CA THR A 233 -5.26 -23.01 -16.38
C THR A 233 -4.55 -21.90 -15.60
N ALA A 234 -4.99 -21.59 -14.38
CA ALA A 234 -4.36 -20.60 -13.51
C ALA A 234 -2.90 -20.97 -13.18
N LEU A 235 -2.61 -22.26 -12.97
CA LEU A 235 -1.24 -22.75 -12.74
C LEU A 235 -0.34 -22.54 -13.95
N ARG A 236 -0.83 -22.82 -15.17
CA ARG A 236 -0.08 -22.57 -16.41
C ARG A 236 0.19 -21.08 -16.61
N VAL A 237 -0.80 -20.22 -16.35
CA VAL A 237 -0.63 -18.77 -16.43
C VAL A 237 0.41 -18.29 -15.42
N MET A 238 0.34 -18.73 -14.16
CA MET A 238 1.31 -18.37 -13.13
C MET A 238 2.74 -18.76 -13.53
N ARG A 239 2.96 -20.00 -14.02
CA ARG A 239 4.28 -20.45 -14.50
C ARG A 239 4.79 -19.62 -15.68
N PHE A 240 3.90 -19.25 -16.60
CA PHE A 240 4.26 -18.37 -17.71
C PHE A 240 4.68 -16.98 -17.22
N LYS A 241 3.94 -16.40 -16.26
CA LYS A 241 4.28 -15.11 -15.64
C LYS A 241 5.56 -15.16 -14.82
N GLU A 242 5.83 -16.26 -14.12
CA GLU A 242 7.08 -16.47 -13.40
C GLU A 242 8.29 -16.44 -14.35
N LYS A 243 8.16 -17.06 -15.52
CA LYS A 243 9.19 -17.01 -16.56
C LYS A 243 9.40 -15.57 -17.08
N GLN A 244 8.32 -14.85 -17.39
CA GLN A 244 8.40 -13.45 -17.83
C GLN A 244 9.06 -12.55 -16.79
N GLN A 245 8.74 -12.76 -15.51
CA GLN A 245 9.33 -12.03 -14.39
C GLN A 245 10.85 -12.25 -14.30
N LYS A 246 11.31 -13.50 -14.42
CA LYS A 246 12.74 -13.83 -14.42
C LYS A 246 13.48 -13.18 -15.59
N GLU A 247 12.92 -13.25 -16.80
CA GLU A 247 13.49 -12.62 -17.99
C GLU A 247 13.58 -11.10 -17.85
N ALA A 248 12.55 -10.45 -17.29
CA ALA A 248 12.54 -9.02 -17.06
C ALA A 248 13.53 -8.59 -15.97
N ALA A 249 13.65 -9.36 -14.88
CA ALA A 249 14.62 -9.13 -13.82
C ALA A 249 16.06 -9.25 -14.32
N GLU A 250 16.37 -10.31 -15.07
CA GLU A 250 17.70 -10.51 -15.67
C GLU A 250 18.05 -9.37 -16.64
N LYS A 251 17.09 -8.94 -17.47
CA LYS A 251 17.29 -7.80 -18.38
C LYS A 251 17.58 -6.50 -17.61
N TYR A 252 16.85 -6.23 -16.53
CA TYR A 252 17.11 -5.08 -15.68
C TYR A 252 18.51 -5.14 -15.03
N ASP A 253 18.89 -6.28 -14.46
CA ASP A 253 20.19 -6.44 -13.79
C ASP A 253 21.36 -6.31 -14.76
N ASN A 254 21.24 -6.86 -15.97
CA ASN A 254 22.23 -6.72 -17.02
C ASN A 254 22.35 -5.24 -17.46
N LYS A 255 21.22 -4.57 -17.72
CA LYS A 255 21.22 -3.15 -18.10
C LYS A 255 21.78 -2.25 -17.00
N LYS A 256 21.48 -2.56 -15.74
CA LYS A 256 22.02 -1.84 -14.58
C LYS A 256 23.55 -1.94 -14.54
N LYS A 257 24.10 -3.15 -14.67
CA LYS A 257 25.56 -3.37 -14.74
C LYS A 257 26.20 -2.63 -15.91
N GLU A 258 25.58 -2.64 -17.09
CA GLU A 258 26.07 -1.90 -18.25
C GLU A 258 26.16 -0.40 -17.96
N CYS A 259 25.12 0.21 -17.38
CA CYS A 259 25.12 1.64 -17.08
C CYS A 259 26.10 2.00 -15.95
N GLU A 260 26.26 1.15 -14.94
CA GLU A 260 27.27 1.32 -13.89
C GLU A 260 28.69 1.28 -14.47
N GLN A 261 28.98 0.33 -15.36
CA GLN A 261 30.26 0.23 -16.06
C GLN A 261 30.51 1.43 -16.98
N LEU A 262 29.49 1.87 -17.71
CA LEU A 262 29.57 3.05 -18.58
C LEU A 262 29.89 4.31 -17.76
N SER A 263 29.17 4.54 -16.67
CA SER A 263 29.38 5.72 -15.81
C SER A 263 30.75 5.69 -15.15
N ALA A 264 31.17 4.53 -14.62
CA ALA A 264 32.50 4.36 -14.03
C ALA A 264 33.64 4.57 -15.05
N GLY A 265 33.48 4.09 -16.27
CA GLY A 265 34.47 4.19 -17.35
C GLY A 265 34.44 5.53 -18.12
N LYS A 266 33.36 6.31 -17.99
CA LYS A 266 33.08 7.50 -18.81
C LYS A 266 34.27 8.46 -18.88
N ARG A 267 34.79 8.87 -17.73
CA ARG A 267 35.91 9.83 -17.68
C ARG A 267 37.16 9.27 -18.35
N ALA A 268 37.51 8.01 -18.09
CA ALA A 268 38.68 7.38 -18.69
C ALA A 268 38.54 7.28 -20.22
N ASN A 269 37.35 6.95 -20.70
CA ASN A 269 37.08 6.87 -22.13
C ASN A 269 37.11 8.24 -22.82
N ILE A 270 36.53 9.27 -22.20
CA ILE A 270 36.63 10.65 -22.69
C ILE A 270 38.10 11.06 -22.80
N LEU A 271 38.90 10.82 -21.75
CA LEU A 271 40.33 11.15 -21.77
C LEU A 271 41.10 10.38 -22.86
N ALA A 272 40.80 9.09 -23.05
CA ALA A 272 41.42 8.28 -24.09
C ALA A 272 41.04 8.72 -25.52
N ASP A 273 39.82 9.18 -25.73
CA ASP A 273 39.39 9.74 -27.02
C ASP A 273 40.00 11.12 -27.27
N LEU A 274 40.06 11.99 -26.24
CA LEU A 274 40.70 13.30 -26.33
C LEU A 274 42.20 13.21 -26.63
N ALA A 275 42.88 12.19 -26.09
CA ALA A 275 44.32 11.96 -26.34
C ALA A 275 44.66 11.66 -27.82
N LYS A 276 43.65 11.40 -28.66
CA LYS A 276 43.82 11.17 -30.11
C LYS A 276 43.79 12.48 -30.91
N ILE A 277 43.37 13.59 -30.30
CA ILE A 277 43.37 14.90 -30.95
C ILE A 277 44.82 15.41 -30.99
N ALA A 278 45.30 15.75 -32.18
CA ALA A 278 46.54 16.49 -32.34
C ALA A 278 46.28 17.99 -32.08
N PHE A 279 47.06 18.58 -31.19
CA PHE A 279 47.06 20.00 -30.83
C PHE A 279 48.30 20.69 -31.41
#